data_AF-A0A0L8G6Z3-F1
#
_entry.id   AF-A0A0L8G6Z3-F1
#
_cell.length_a   1.000
_cell.length_b   1.000
_cell.length_c   1.000
_cell.angle_alpha   90.00
_cell.angle_beta   90.00
_cell.angle_gamma   90.00
#
_symmetry.space_group_name_H-M   'P 1'
#
loop_
_entity.id
_entity.type
_entity.pdbx_description
1 polymer ?
#
loop_
_entity_poly.entity_id
_entity_poly.type
_entity_poly.pdbx_seq_one_letter_code
_entity_poly.pdbx_strand_id
1 'polypeptide(L)'
;DNAYDPDVNASQLWIDKTIFNNKICLTFVDNGNGMDPEKLLRMLSFGFCEKVAVSGHKPIGQYGNGFKSGSMRLGRDALVFTRNLNSMSVGMLSQSYLEAVREETVLVPIVTWKLPQKTRSANQGSLNNLRAILKYSIFRKESSLLEELGTLEMLKTGTKIIIYNLKRGNDGKLELDFESDSADIRNPESHEFDYSSINRPLSQYSPEYRRSLREYCSILYLKPRMKIILRGKKVQTKLISKSLSRTETDIYRPTWLVSFFKITIHPKPILLTFGFSPNKNEFDSENYGVLMYHRNRLIKAYEKVGYQRQANELGVGVVGVVEVDFLDPIHNKQDFKRTDRYNTFMTSLGTKLNDYWNEKCGGSSSVKIQSVSSATGTLFPSVAPEPDWLWVQCDNCLKWRRLPTGIGFRDLPEKWYCHMNPDASHNRCDVEEEPEDEDEALRRPSYEKTFKKAQEIQRKRKQIEE
;
A
#
# COMPACT_ATOMS: atom_id res chain seq x y z
N ASP A 1 -3.90 1.80 6.33
CA ASP A 1 -4.77 2.95 6.04
C ASP A 1 -5.20 3.70 7.29
N ASN A 2 -6.07 3.15 8.14
CA ASN A 2 -6.59 3.92 9.29
C ASN A 2 -5.49 4.45 10.23
N ALA A 3 -4.47 3.63 10.53
CA ALA A 3 -3.31 4.07 11.31
C ALA A 3 -2.45 5.13 10.59
N TYR A 4 -2.39 5.04 9.26
CA TYR A 4 -1.59 5.93 8.41
C TYR A 4 -2.25 7.31 8.23
N ASP A 5 -3.58 7.37 8.19
CA ASP A 5 -4.32 8.61 7.93
C ASP A 5 -3.96 9.74 8.91
N PRO A 6 -3.98 11.01 8.46
CA PRO A 6 -3.43 12.16 9.19
C PRO A 6 -4.07 12.43 10.56
N ASP A 7 -5.30 11.95 10.79
CA ASP A 7 -5.97 12.09 12.09
C ASP A 7 -5.42 11.14 13.16
N VAL A 8 -4.91 9.98 12.75
CA VAL A 8 -4.25 9.01 13.62
C VAL A 8 -2.74 9.25 13.63
N ASN A 9 -2.15 9.50 12.44
CA ASN A 9 -0.76 9.88 12.23
C ASN A 9 0.24 8.93 12.92
N ALA A 10 0.00 7.63 12.86
CA ALA A 10 0.89 6.65 13.47
C ALA A 10 2.24 6.63 12.73
N SER A 11 3.32 6.61 13.50
CA SER A 11 4.67 6.42 12.96
C SER A 11 5.01 4.94 12.77
N GLN A 12 4.33 4.06 13.52
CA GLN A 12 4.56 2.62 13.52
C GLN A 12 3.22 1.86 13.60
N LEU A 13 3.14 0.76 12.84
CA LEU A 13 2.06 -0.21 12.86
C LEU A 13 2.64 -1.61 13.01
N TRP A 14 2.28 -2.31 14.06
CA TRP A 14 2.61 -3.71 14.30
C TRP A 14 1.45 -4.61 13.89
N ILE A 15 1.72 -5.60 13.04
CA ILE A 15 0.77 -6.62 12.60
C ILE A 15 1.32 -7.97 13.04
N ASP A 16 0.55 -8.72 13.81
CA ASP A 16 1.03 -9.98 14.38
C ASP A 16 -0.07 -11.03 14.53
N LYS A 17 0.36 -12.30 14.64
CA LYS A 17 -0.46 -13.43 15.05
C LYS A 17 -0.21 -13.70 16.53
N THR A 18 -1.26 -13.63 17.32
CA THR A 18 -1.21 -13.89 18.76
C THR A 18 -2.18 -15.01 19.13
N ILE A 19 -2.03 -15.55 20.33
CA ILE A 19 -2.96 -16.53 20.87
C ILE A 19 -3.50 -16.00 22.19
N PHE A 20 -4.81 -15.77 22.25
CA PHE A 20 -5.52 -15.38 23.46
C PHE A 20 -6.52 -16.46 23.82
N ASN A 21 -6.45 -17.00 25.05
CA ASN A 21 -7.36 -18.04 25.54
C ASN A 21 -7.57 -19.18 24.52
N ASN A 22 -6.46 -19.73 24.02
CA ASN A 22 -6.38 -20.80 23.01
C ASN A 22 -7.03 -20.46 21.65
N LYS A 23 -7.30 -19.19 21.36
CA LYS A 23 -7.76 -18.74 20.04
C LYS A 23 -6.65 -18.00 19.31
N ILE A 24 -6.46 -18.35 18.05
CA ILE A 24 -5.59 -17.60 17.13
C ILE A 24 -6.27 -16.27 16.83
N CYS A 25 -5.52 -15.19 16.98
CA CYS A 25 -5.96 -13.82 16.77
C CYS A 25 -4.99 -13.08 15.85
N LEU A 26 -5.54 -12.20 15.03
CA LEU A 26 -4.76 -11.24 14.25
C LEU A 26 -4.82 -9.90 14.96
N THR A 27 -3.65 -9.34 15.28
CA THR A 27 -3.54 -8.09 16.03
C THR A 27 -2.92 -6.99 15.19
N PHE A 28 -3.49 -5.79 15.28
CA PHE A 28 -2.97 -4.57 14.70
C PHE A 28 -2.78 -3.56 15.82
N VAL A 29 -1.55 -3.13 16.06
CA VAL A 29 -1.23 -2.12 17.08
C VAL A 29 -0.60 -0.93 16.38
N ASP A 30 -1.04 0.28 16.69
CA ASP A 30 -0.40 1.51 16.23
C ASP A 30 -0.11 2.45 17.40
N ASN A 31 0.89 3.31 17.20
CA ASN A 31 1.27 4.36 18.15
C ASN A 31 0.74 5.75 17.73
N GLY A 32 -0.41 5.79 17.07
CA GLY A 32 -1.05 7.03 16.68
C GLY A 32 -1.73 7.75 17.84
N ASN A 33 -2.55 8.73 17.51
CA ASN A 33 -3.22 9.60 18.49
C ASN A 33 -4.28 8.89 19.36
N GLY A 34 -4.72 7.69 18.98
CA GLY A 34 -5.85 7.01 19.60
C GLY A 34 -7.19 7.69 19.33
N MET A 35 -8.21 7.29 20.06
CA MET A 35 -9.58 7.80 19.92
C MET A 35 -10.19 8.12 21.29
N ASP A 36 -11.01 9.16 21.34
CA ASP A 36 -11.95 9.35 22.43
C ASP A 36 -13.18 8.41 22.28
N PRO A 37 -14.05 8.31 23.29
CA PRO A 37 -15.20 7.41 23.27
C PRO A 37 -16.19 7.69 22.13
N GLU A 38 -16.35 8.96 21.74
CA GLU A 38 -17.28 9.35 20.67
C GLU A 38 -16.71 8.96 19.30
N LYS A 39 -15.42 9.21 19.07
CA LYS A 39 -14.71 8.79 17.86
C LYS A 39 -14.67 7.27 17.74
N LEU A 40 -14.50 6.54 18.84
CA LEU A 40 -14.60 5.08 18.85
C LEU A 40 -16.02 4.61 18.48
N LEU A 41 -17.07 5.22 19.02
CA LEU A 41 -18.45 4.91 18.65
C LEU A 41 -18.68 5.15 17.15
N ARG A 42 -18.25 6.31 16.62
CA ARG A 42 -18.32 6.61 15.18
C ARG A 42 -17.52 5.63 14.32
N MET A 43 -16.35 5.18 14.80
CA MET A 43 -15.55 4.15 14.13
C MET A 43 -16.29 2.81 14.05
N LEU A 44 -17.10 2.46 15.05
CA LEU A 44 -17.88 1.22 15.07
C LEU A 44 -19.24 1.36 14.34
N SER A 45 -19.80 2.56 14.27
CA SER A 45 -21.05 2.88 13.56
C SER A 45 -20.89 3.10 12.06
N PHE A 46 -21.85 2.69 11.23
CA PHE A 46 -21.78 2.88 9.77
C PHE A 46 -22.00 4.35 9.36
N GLY A 47 -21.34 4.78 8.28
CA GLY A 47 -21.60 6.07 7.62
C GLY A 47 -20.83 7.29 8.14
N PHE A 48 -20.09 7.18 9.25
CA PHE A 48 -19.32 8.30 9.80
C PHE A 48 -17.88 8.32 9.27
N CYS A 49 -17.48 9.43 8.62
CA CYS A 49 -16.11 9.66 8.18
C CYS A 49 -15.80 11.17 8.16
N GLU A 50 -15.13 11.67 9.20
CA GLU A 50 -14.66 13.05 9.31
C GLU A 50 -13.14 13.07 9.17
N LYS A 51 -12.64 12.93 7.95
CA LYS A 51 -11.20 12.95 7.68
C LYS A 51 -10.84 14.16 6.82
N VAL A 52 -9.95 14.98 7.33
CA VAL A 52 -9.45 16.19 6.67
C VAL A 52 -7.96 16.06 6.38
N ALA A 53 -7.48 16.77 5.36
CA ALA A 53 -6.05 16.84 5.09
C ALA A 53 -5.36 17.69 6.15
N VAL A 54 -4.20 17.23 6.64
CA VAL A 54 -3.38 17.95 7.62
C VAL A 54 -1.98 18.09 7.05
N SER A 55 -1.46 19.31 6.97
CA SER A 55 -0.10 19.59 6.47
C SER A 55 0.22 18.94 5.11
N GLY A 56 -0.72 18.99 4.17
CA GLY A 56 -0.59 18.38 2.83
C GLY A 56 -0.79 16.86 2.78
N HIS A 57 -0.85 16.18 3.93
CA HIS A 57 -1.16 14.75 4.01
C HIS A 57 -2.67 14.54 3.83
N LYS A 58 -3.06 14.01 2.67
CA LYS A 58 -4.47 13.69 2.35
C LYS A 58 -4.89 12.36 2.98
N PRO A 59 -6.09 12.26 3.58
CA PRO A 59 -6.61 10.99 4.08
C PRO A 59 -7.02 10.06 2.94
N ILE A 60 -6.79 8.77 3.16
CA ILE A 60 -7.20 7.65 2.31
C ILE A 60 -8.64 7.26 2.63
N GLY A 61 -9.02 7.24 3.91
CA GLY A 61 -10.39 6.92 4.33
C GLY A 61 -11.40 7.99 3.91
N GLN A 62 -12.44 7.58 3.18
CA GLN A 62 -13.54 8.47 2.74
C GLN A 62 -14.93 7.91 3.05
N TYR A 63 -15.09 6.58 3.06
CA TYR A 63 -16.40 5.93 3.08
C TYR A 63 -16.91 5.53 4.47
N GLY A 64 -16.11 5.73 5.54
CA GLY A 64 -16.49 5.33 6.90
C GLY A 64 -16.72 3.82 7.13
N ASN A 65 -16.36 2.97 6.15
CA ASN A 65 -16.68 1.54 6.17
C ASN A 65 -15.44 0.62 6.28
N GLY A 66 -14.23 1.14 6.02
CA GLY A 66 -13.03 0.31 5.86
C GLY A 66 -12.68 -0.59 7.06
N PHE A 67 -12.89 -0.13 8.29
CA PHE A 67 -12.69 -0.98 9.47
C PHE A 67 -13.72 -2.12 9.53
N LYS A 68 -15.00 -1.83 9.32
CA LYS A 68 -16.07 -2.82 9.45
C LYS A 68 -15.95 -3.89 8.36
N SER A 69 -15.82 -3.47 7.10
CA SER A 69 -15.66 -4.40 5.99
C SER A 69 -14.37 -5.23 6.09
N GLY A 70 -13.25 -4.61 6.47
CA GLY A 70 -11.96 -5.31 6.62
C GLY A 70 -11.95 -6.30 7.79
N SER A 71 -12.40 -5.86 8.97
CA SER A 71 -12.41 -6.73 10.17
C SER A 71 -13.34 -7.92 10.00
N MET A 72 -14.56 -7.69 9.51
CA MET A 72 -15.55 -8.75 9.28
C MET A 72 -15.20 -9.65 8.08
N ARG A 73 -14.30 -9.22 7.18
CA ARG A 73 -13.70 -10.11 6.16
C ARG A 73 -12.69 -11.07 6.76
N LEU A 74 -11.93 -10.64 7.77
CA LEU A 74 -10.83 -11.42 8.36
C LEU A 74 -11.31 -12.40 9.42
N GLY A 75 -12.29 -12.01 10.24
CA GLY A 75 -12.87 -12.85 11.28
C GLY A 75 -14.27 -12.41 11.67
N ARG A 76 -14.93 -13.21 12.50
CA ARG A 76 -16.32 -12.94 12.92
C ARG A 76 -16.41 -11.88 14.00
N ASP A 77 -15.33 -11.67 14.74
CA ASP A 77 -15.35 -10.84 15.94
C ASP A 77 -14.08 -9.99 16.07
N ALA A 78 -14.25 -8.74 16.48
CA ALA A 78 -13.18 -7.77 16.68
C ALA A 78 -13.35 -7.01 18.00
N LEU A 79 -12.23 -6.78 18.69
CA LEU A 79 -12.10 -5.87 19.81
C LEU A 79 -11.18 -4.71 19.40
N VAL A 80 -11.54 -3.50 19.81
CA VAL A 80 -10.75 -2.29 19.60
C VAL A 80 -10.42 -1.69 20.96
N PHE A 81 -9.15 -1.76 21.32
CA PHE A 81 -8.55 -1.09 22.46
C PHE A 81 -7.97 0.22 21.95
N THR A 82 -8.26 1.34 22.61
CA THR A 82 -7.70 2.63 22.20
C THR A 82 -7.38 3.47 23.42
N ARG A 83 -6.32 4.26 23.32
CA ARG A 83 -5.86 5.16 24.37
C ARG A 83 -5.47 6.49 23.76
N ASN A 84 -6.04 7.57 24.29
CA ASN A 84 -5.56 8.93 24.09
C ASN A 84 -5.06 9.51 25.42
N LEU A 85 -4.77 10.80 25.47
CA LEU A 85 -4.24 11.45 26.67
C LEU A 85 -5.24 11.50 27.85
N ASN A 86 -6.53 11.46 27.56
CA ASN A 86 -7.60 11.72 28.54
C ASN A 86 -8.37 10.46 28.95
N SER A 87 -8.33 9.42 28.13
CA SER A 87 -9.19 8.24 28.28
C SER A 87 -8.59 7.03 27.57
N MET A 88 -9.04 5.86 28.02
CA MET A 88 -8.81 4.60 27.35
C MET A 88 -10.13 3.84 27.24
N SER A 89 -10.38 3.23 26.09
CA SER A 89 -11.66 2.60 25.77
C SER A 89 -11.48 1.25 25.11
N VAL A 90 -12.44 0.36 25.35
CA VAL A 90 -12.59 -0.92 24.67
C VAL A 90 -13.95 -0.92 23.97
N GLY A 91 -13.95 -1.16 22.66
CA GLY A 91 -15.14 -1.37 21.85
C GLY A 91 -15.18 -2.77 21.27
N MET A 92 -16.37 -3.35 21.13
CA MET A 92 -16.57 -4.68 20.56
C MET A 92 -17.50 -4.62 19.36
N LEU A 93 -17.05 -5.22 18.25
CA LEU A 93 -17.85 -5.50 17.06
C LEU A 93 -17.82 -7.02 16.82
N SER A 94 -18.93 -7.70 17.12
CA SER A 94 -18.94 -9.16 17.20
C SER A 94 -20.22 -9.73 16.60
N GLN A 95 -20.09 -10.52 15.54
CA GLN A 95 -21.20 -11.29 14.97
C GLN A 95 -21.68 -12.35 15.96
N SER A 96 -20.75 -13.01 16.66
CA SER A 96 -21.07 -14.03 17.66
C SER A 96 -21.92 -13.47 18.80
N TYR A 97 -21.66 -12.22 19.22
CA TYR A 97 -22.45 -11.52 20.22
C TYR A 97 -23.88 -11.26 19.72
N LEU A 98 -24.03 -10.66 18.53
CA LEU A 98 -25.34 -10.31 17.96
C LEU A 98 -26.22 -11.55 17.76
N GLU A 99 -25.63 -12.64 17.26
CA GLU A 99 -26.33 -13.93 17.14
C GLU A 99 -26.77 -14.49 18.50
N ALA A 100 -25.92 -14.38 19.52
CA ALA A 100 -26.24 -14.88 20.86
C ALA A 100 -27.35 -14.10 21.56
N VAL A 101 -27.46 -12.79 21.32
CA VAL A 101 -28.54 -11.95 21.86
C VAL A 101 -29.79 -11.90 20.97
N ARG A 102 -29.72 -12.47 19.75
CA ARG A 102 -30.81 -12.48 18.76
C ARG A 102 -31.30 -11.08 18.42
N GLU A 103 -30.37 -10.14 18.31
CA GLU A 103 -30.67 -8.76 17.94
C GLU A 103 -30.44 -8.54 16.45
N GLU A 104 -31.45 -7.97 15.78
CA GLU A 104 -31.34 -7.56 14.37
C GLU A 104 -30.62 -6.22 14.24
N THR A 105 -30.53 -5.45 15.33
CA THR A 105 -29.82 -4.17 15.37
C THR A 105 -28.35 -4.35 15.76
N VAL A 106 -27.46 -3.60 15.11
CA VAL A 106 -26.02 -3.66 15.40
C VAL A 106 -25.73 -2.97 16.72
N LEU A 107 -25.60 -3.77 17.78
CA LEU A 107 -25.15 -3.33 19.10
C LEU A 107 -23.62 -3.35 19.21
N VAL A 108 -23.04 -2.25 19.66
CA VAL A 108 -21.58 -2.07 19.81
C VAL A 108 -21.21 -1.71 21.25
N PRO A 109 -20.96 -2.71 22.12
CA PRO A 109 -20.58 -2.45 23.50
C PRO A 109 -19.27 -1.66 23.59
N ILE A 110 -19.30 -0.52 24.29
CA ILE A 110 -18.12 0.32 24.55
C ILE A 110 -17.99 0.56 26.05
N VAL A 111 -16.77 0.41 26.55
CA VAL A 111 -16.40 0.70 27.93
C VAL A 111 -15.22 1.65 27.95
N THR A 112 -15.27 2.68 28.79
CA THR A 112 -14.26 3.74 28.88
C THR A 112 -13.81 3.94 30.32
N TRP A 113 -12.51 4.08 30.50
CA TRP A 113 -11.87 4.51 31.73
C TRP A 113 -11.22 5.88 31.51
N LYS A 114 -11.48 6.82 32.43
CA LYS A 114 -10.86 8.15 32.42
C LYS A 114 -9.44 8.07 32.98
N LEU A 115 -8.51 8.76 32.32
CA LEU A 115 -7.13 8.88 32.77
C LEU A 115 -6.96 10.17 33.60
N PRO A 116 -5.99 10.21 34.54
CA PRO A 116 -5.02 9.14 34.86
C PRO A 116 -5.53 8.08 35.85
N GLN A 117 -6.66 8.31 36.55
CA GLN A 117 -7.09 7.45 37.67
C GLN A 117 -7.65 6.08 37.24
N LYS A 118 -7.79 5.84 35.93
CA LYS A 118 -8.39 4.63 35.35
C LYS A 118 -9.78 4.35 35.95
N THR A 119 -10.59 5.40 36.12
CA THR A 119 -11.94 5.30 36.71
C THR A 119 -12.99 5.13 35.63
N ARG A 120 -13.93 4.21 35.85
CA ARG A 120 -15.06 3.94 34.95
C ARG A 120 -16.33 4.59 35.47
N SER A 121 -17.20 5.01 34.57
CA SER A 121 -18.57 5.42 34.94
C SER A 121 -19.33 4.24 35.54
N ALA A 122 -19.91 4.42 36.72
CA ALA A 122 -20.74 3.41 37.38
C ALA A 122 -22.19 3.35 36.83
N ASN A 123 -22.48 4.04 35.72
CA ASN A 123 -23.82 4.03 35.13
C ASN A 123 -24.21 2.65 34.57
N GLN A 124 -25.52 2.40 34.50
CA GLN A 124 -26.07 1.11 34.08
C GLN A 124 -25.62 0.71 32.67
N GLY A 125 -25.53 1.66 31.74
CA GLY A 125 -25.06 1.42 30.37
C GLY A 125 -23.62 0.90 30.33
N SER A 126 -22.70 1.51 31.07
CA SER A 126 -21.31 1.06 31.16
C SER A 126 -21.20 -0.34 31.79
N LEU A 127 -22.00 -0.62 32.83
CA LEU A 127 -22.04 -1.95 33.46
C LEU A 127 -22.55 -3.02 32.50
N ASN A 128 -23.61 -2.73 31.74
CA ASN A 128 -24.16 -3.65 30.75
C ASN A 128 -23.19 -3.90 29.60
N ASN A 129 -22.52 -2.86 29.11
CA ASN A 129 -21.50 -2.99 28.06
C ASN A 129 -20.31 -3.85 28.53
N LEU A 130 -19.82 -3.61 29.75
CA LEU A 130 -18.75 -4.43 30.32
C LEU A 130 -19.18 -5.88 30.46
N ARG A 131 -20.38 -6.15 30.99
CA ARG A 131 -20.92 -7.52 31.07
C ARG A 131 -21.00 -8.19 29.70
N ALA A 132 -21.44 -7.47 28.67
CA ALA A 132 -21.49 -7.99 27.31
C ALA A 132 -20.08 -8.37 26.80
N ILE A 133 -19.10 -7.48 26.95
CA ILE A 133 -17.70 -7.76 26.55
C ILE A 133 -17.16 -8.98 27.30
N LEU A 134 -17.32 -9.04 28.63
CA LEU A 134 -16.79 -10.15 29.42
C LEU A 134 -17.47 -11.49 29.09
N LYS A 135 -18.77 -11.46 28.78
CA LYS A 135 -19.57 -12.66 28.47
C LYS A 135 -19.37 -13.18 27.04
N TYR A 136 -19.15 -12.32 26.06
CA TYR A 136 -19.13 -12.73 24.65
C TYR A 136 -17.76 -12.60 23.97
N SER A 137 -16.84 -11.79 24.51
CA SER A 137 -15.50 -11.66 23.94
C SER A 137 -14.54 -12.77 24.39
N ILE A 138 -13.32 -12.75 23.85
CA ILE A 138 -12.24 -13.62 24.31
C ILE A 138 -11.76 -13.31 25.73
N PHE A 139 -11.98 -12.10 26.27
CA PHE A 139 -11.56 -11.73 27.62
C PHE A 139 -12.70 -11.88 28.62
N ARG A 140 -12.47 -12.63 29.69
CA ARG A 140 -13.50 -12.99 30.70
C ARG A 140 -13.42 -12.17 31.98
N LYS A 141 -12.36 -11.39 32.16
CA LYS A 141 -12.12 -10.56 33.35
C LYS A 141 -11.80 -9.13 32.94
N GLU A 142 -12.26 -8.16 33.74
CA GLU A 142 -11.93 -6.74 33.54
C GLU A 142 -10.41 -6.50 33.66
N SER A 143 -9.72 -7.24 34.54
CA SER A 143 -8.26 -7.19 34.67
C SER A 143 -7.54 -7.50 33.36
N SER A 144 -7.99 -8.49 32.59
CA SER A 144 -7.39 -8.83 31.29
C SER A 144 -7.62 -7.74 30.24
N LEU A 145 -8.75 -7.03 30.28
CA LEU A 145 -8.95 -5.86 29.40
C LEU A 145 -7.99 -4.72 29.77
N LEU A 146 -7.78 -4.50 31.06
CA LEU A 146 -6.87 -3.48 31.57
C LEU A 146 -5.40 -3.80 31.27
N GLU A 147 -5.01 -5.08 31.30
CA GLU A 147 -3.68 -5.54 30.87
C GLU A 147 -3.43 -5.18 29.40
N GLU A 148 -4.39 -5.46 28.51
CA GLU A 148 -4.30 -5.11 27.09
C GLU A 148 -4.24 -3.59 26.88
N LEU A 149 -5.04 -2.80 27.60
CA LEU A 149 -4.93 -1.33 27.60
C LEU A 149 -3.59 -0.85 28.15
N GLY A 150 -3.00 -1.57 29.11
CA GLY A 150 -1.68 -1.30 29.67
C GLY A 150 -0.57 -1.41 28.62
N THR A 151 -0.72 -2.29 27.62
CA THR A 151 0.26 -2.37 26.52
C THR A 151 0.33 -1.07 25.70
N LEU A 152 -0.77 -0.31 25.61
CA LEU A 152 -0.81 1.00 24.95
C LEU A 152 -0.27 2.14 25.82
N GLU A 153 -0.17 1.94 27.14
CA GLU A 153 0.38 2.95 28.06
C GLU A 153 1.86 3.24 27.78
N MET A 154 2.62 2.20 27.40
CA MET A 154 4.01 2.31 26.97
C MET A 154 4.18 3.16 25.70
N LEU A 155 3.13 3.25 24.87
CA LEU A 155 3.10 4.07 23.65
C LEU A 155 2.59 5.50 23.91
N LYS A 156 2.14 5.81 25.13
CA LYS A 156 1.38 7.00 25.55
C LYS A 156 -0.03 7.08 24.94
N THR A 157 -0.12 6.99 23.61
CA THR A 157 -1.36 6.94 22.83
C THR A 157 -1.27 5.85 21.78
N GLY A 158 -2.43 5.37 21.30
CA GLY A 158 -2.46 4.38 20.24
C GLY A 158 -3.76 3.61 20.18
N THR A 159 -3.81 2.67 19.24
CA THR A 159 -4.94 1.75 19.08
C THR A 159 -4.43 0.34 18.88
N LYS A 160 -5.09 -0.64 19.50
CA LYS A 160 -4.88 -2.07 19.34
C LYS A 160 -6.18 -2.74 18.93
N ILE A 161 -6.19 -3.33 17.74
CA ILE A 161 -7.31 -4.10 17.20
C ILE A 161 -6.95 -5.58 17.32
N ILE A 162 -7.86 -6.37 17.87
CA ILE A 162 -7.74 -7.82 17.97
C ILE A 162 -8.90 -8.44 17.21
N ILE A 163 -8.61 -9.18 16.14
CA ILE A 163 -9.59 -9.91 15.34
C ILE A 163 -9.43 -11.40 15.64
N TYR A 164 -10.53 -12.09 15.94
CA TYR A 164 -10.53 -13.50 16.29
C TYR A 164 -11.73 -14.20 15.68
N ASN A 165 -11.79 -15.53 15.87
CA ASN A 165 -12.66 -16.41 15.09
C ASN A 165 -12.43 -16.14 13.59
N LEU A 166 -11.14 -16.23 13.20
CA LEU A 166 -10.66 -15.97 11.85
C LEU A 166 -11.32 -16.91 10.84
N LYS A 167 -11.46 -16.43 9.61
CA LYS A 167 -12.06 -17.22 8.54
C LYS A 167 -11.26 -18.47 8.21
N ARG A 168 -12.00 -19.49 7.83
CA ARG A 168 -11.50 -20.80 7.45
C ARG A 168 -12.02 -21.18 6.08
N GLY A 169 -11.18 -21.84 5.28
CA GLY A 169 -11.57 -22.40 3.99
C GLY A 169 -12.50 -23.61 4.16
N ASN A 170 -12.92 -24.18 3.03
CA ASN A 170 -13.81 -25.35 3.01
C ASN A 170 -13.18 -26.59 3.64
N ASP A 171 -11.85 -26.66 3.71
CA ASP A 171 -11.08 -27.72 4.36
C ASP A 171 -10.96 -27.52 5.89
N GLY A 172 -11.55 -26.46 6.43
CA GLY A 172 -11.49 -26.11 7.85
C GLY A 172 -10.18 -25.47 8.30
N LYS A 173 -9.19 -25.29 7.41
CA LYS A 173 -7.94 -24.58 7.73
C LYS A 173 -8.15 -23.08 7.66
N LEU A 174 -7.28 -22.32 8.32
CA LEU A 174 -7.32 -20.85 8.25
C LEU A 174 -7.03 -20.40 6.82
N GLU A 175 -7.76 -19.39 6.34
CA GLU A 175 -7.46 -18.76 5.04
C GLU A 175 -6.07 -18.10 5.01
N LEU A 176 -5.56 -17.70 6.18
CA LEU A 176 -4.23 -17.13 6.33
C LEU A 176 -3.26 -18.18 6.86
N ASP A 177 -2.12 -18.29 6.20
CA ASP A 177 -1.01 -19.12 6.61
C ASP A 177 -0.02 -18.32 7.47
N PHE A 178 0.20 -18.82 8.68
CA PHE A 178 1.10 -18.23 9.68
C PHE A 178 2.36 -19.06 9.93
N GLU A 179 2.46 -20.23 9.30
CA GLU A 179 3.42 -21.28 9.65
C GLU A 179 4.52 -21.45 8.59
N SER A 180 4.22 -21.25 7.30
CA SER A 180 5.23 -21.40 6.24
C SER A 180 6.38 -20.39 6.33
N ASP A 181 6.11 -19.20 6.88
CA ASP A 181 7.14 -18.20 7.19
C ASP A 181 6.82 -17.51 8.51
N SER A 182 7.68 -17.72 9.50
CA SER A 182 7.57 -17.11 10.83
C SER A 182 7.54 -15.58 10.83
N ALA A 183 8.08 -14.93 9.79
CA ALA A 183 8.17 -13.49 9.63
C ALA A 183 7.10 -12.91 8.68
N ASP A 184 6.16 -13.72 8.19
CA ASP A 184 5.14 -13.29 7.24
C ASP A 184 3.73 -13.76 7.63
N ILE A 185 2.74 -13.24 6.91
CA ILE A 185 1.37 -13.75 6.89
C ILE A 185 1.06 -14.00 5.42
N ARG A 186 0.89 -15.26 5.05
CA ARG A 186 0.81 -15.66 3.65
C ARG A 186 -0.61 -16.07 3.27
N ASN A 187 -0.93 -15.89 2.00
CA ASN A 187 -2.12 -16.45 1.39
C ASN A 187 -1.73 -17.77 0.70
N PRO A 188 -2.16 -18.95 1.22
CA PRO A 188 -1.85 -20.24 0.65
C PRO A 188 -2.55 -20.46 -0.70
N GLU A 189 -3.71 -19.85 -0.92
CA GLU A 189 -4.47 -19.94 -2.17
C GLU A 189 -4.19 -18.71 -3.04
N SER A 190 -3.40 -18.89 -4.09
CA SER A 190 -3.26 -17.85 -5.10
C SER A 190 -3.67 -18.33 -6.48
N HIS A 191 -4.86 -18.93 -6.52
CA HIS A 191 -5.61 -19.22 -7.75
C HIS A 191 -6.91 -18.41 -7.77
N GLU A 192 -6.83 -17.08 -7.69
CA GLU A 192 -7.89 -16.24 -8.26
C GLU A 192 -7.56 -16.02 -9.74
N PHE A 193 -8.37 -16.60 -10.61
CA PHE A 193 -8.30 -16.40 -12.05
C PHE A 193 -8.51 -14.91 -12.36
N ASP A 194 -7.51 -14.27 -12.95
CA ASP A 194 -7.69 -12.95 -13.52
C ASP A 194 -8.41 -13.09 -14.88
N TYR A 195 -9.75 -13.01 -14.86
CA TYR A 195 -10.57 -13.04 -16.07
C TYR A 195 -10.33 -11.83 -17.00
N SER A 196 -9.51 -10.84 -16.60
CA SER A 196 -9.19 -9.69 -17.45
C SER A 196 -8.12 -9.98 -18.51
N SER A 197 -7.40 -11.10 -18.41
CA SER A 197 -6.34 -11.51 -19.34
C SER A 197 -6.70 -12.78 -20.11
N ILE A 198 -7.55 -12.64 -21.13
CA ILE A 198 -8.05 -13.75 -21.97
C ILE A 198 -6.94 -14.41 -22.84
N ASN A 199 -5.73 -13.83 -22.92
CA ASN A 199 -4.75 -14.19 -23.96
C ASN A 199 -3.32 -14.54 -23.48
N ARG A 200 -3.11 -15.09 -22.28
CA ARG A 200 -1.80 -15.70 -21.93
C ARG A 200 -1.94 -17.12 -21.36
N PRO A 201 -0.97 -18.01 -21.64
CA PRO A 201 -0.91 -19.29 -20.97
C PRO A 201 -0.79 -19.08 -19.47
N LEU A 202 -1.53 -19.89 -18.71
CA LEU A 202 -1.55 -19.93 -17.24
C LEU A 202 -0.11 -20.02 -16.71
N SER A 203 0.46 -18.90 -16.25
CA SER A 203 1.66 -18.98 -15.42
C SER A 203 1.25 -19.62 -14.09
N GLN A 204 1.91 -20.72 -13.73
CA GLN A 204 1.64 -21.52 -12.53
C GLN A 204 1.99 -20.77 -11.22
N TYR A 205 2.41 -19.51 -11.28
CA TYR A 205 2.92 -18.77 -10.14
C TYR A 205 2.23 -17.41 -10.00
N SER A 206 1.42 -17.26 -8.94
CA SER A 206 0.89 -15.96 -8.57
C SER A 206 2.01 -15.03 -8.10
N PRO A 207 2.00 -13.74 -8.49
CA PRO A 207 2.98 -12.76 -8.04
C PRO A 207 3.15 -12.75 -6.52
N GLU A 208 4.38 -12.53 -6.05
CA GLU A 208 4.68 -12.60 -4.61
C GLU A 208 3.85 -11.62 -3.77
N TYR A 209 3.55 -10.42 -4.31
CA TYR A 209 2.70 -9.45 -3.62
C TYR A 209 1.24 -9.91 -3.38
N ARG A 210 0.76 -10.93 -4.10
CA ARG A 210 -0.57 -11.54 -3.85
C ARG A 210 -0.50 -12.65 -2.80
N ARG A 211 0.68 -13.21 -2.56
CA ARG A 211 0.91 -14.34 -1.64
C ARG A 211 1.48 -13.90 -0.29
N SER A 212 2.31 -12.87 -0.28
CA SER A 212 3.03 -12.37 0.89
C SER A 212 2.47 -11.02 1.33
N LEU A 213 1.99 -10.94 2.57
CA LEU A 213 1.60 -9.65 3.15
C LEU A 213 2.81 -8.73 3.30
N ARG A 214 3.99 -9.28 3.62
CA ARG A 214 5.25 -8.52 3.68
C ARG A 214 5.56 -7.82 2.35
N GLU A 215 5.48 -8.54 1.25
CA GLU A 215 5.75 -7.97 -0.08
C GLU A 215 4.67 -6.95 -0.46
N TYR A 216 3.39 -7.23 -0.20
CA TYR A 216 2.30 -6.28 -0.43
C TYR A 216 2.49 -4.98 0.37
N CYS A 217 2.82 -5.08 1.65
CA CYS A 217 3.09 -3.93 2.51
C CYS A 217 4.30 -3.11 2.05
N SER A 218 5.27 -3.72 1.36
CA SER A 218 6.45 -3.02 0.85
C SER A 218 6.11 -1.99 -0.22
N ILE A 219 5.04 -2.23 -1.00
CA ILE A 219 4.59 -1.39 -2.12
C ILE A 219 3.28 -0.66 -1.86
N LEU A 220 2.68 -0.85 -0.68
CA LEU A 220 1.35 -0.35 -0.34
C LEU A 220 1.21 1.17 -0.45
N TYR A 221 2.30 1.89 -0.13
CA TYR A 221 2.36 3.33 -0.16
C TYR A 221 3.39 3.81 -1.17
N LEU A 222 3.05 4.80 -2.00
CA LEU A 222 3.96 5.36 -3.01
C LEU A 222 5.18 6.02 -2.35
N LYS A 223 4.92 6.76 -1.27
CA LYS A 223 5.86 7.48 -0.42
C LYS A 223 5.61 7.05 1.04
N PRO A 224 6.22 5.94 1.49
CA PRO A 224 5.96 5.39 2.83
C PRO A 224 6.39 6.36 3.93
N ARG A 225 5.48 6.70 4.85
CA ARG A 225 5.72 7.59 6.03
C ARG A 225 5.38 6.93 7.37
N MET A 226 5.06 5.64 7.36
CA MET A 226 4.75 4.85 8.56
C MET A 226 5.52 3.53 8.45
N LYS A 227 6.20 3.13 9.53
CA LYS A 227 6.92 1.86 9.59
C LYS A 227 5.92 0.74 9.85
N ILE A 228 5.95 -0.29 9.01
CA ILE A 228 5.14 -1.50 9.21
C ILE A 228 6.06 -2.57 9.78
N ILE A 229 5.66 -3.17 10.91
CA ILE A 229 6.35 -4.29 11.55
C ILE A 229 5.40 -5.48 11.46
N LEU A 230 5.81 -6.52 10.73
CA LEU A 230 5.02 -7.71 10.53
C LEU A 230 5.70 -8.88 11.23
N ARG A 231 4.97 -9.59 12.11
CA ARG A 231 5.49 -10.74 12.88
C ARG A 231 6.83 -10.42 13.56
N GLY A 232 6.90 -9.27 14.23
CA GLY A 232 8.11 -8.77 14.91
C GLY A 232 9.23 -8.23 14.02
N LYS A 233 9.19 -8.40 12.69
CA LYS A 233 10.23 -7.91 11.77
C LYS A 233 9.74 -6.73 10.92
N LYS A 234 10.54 -5.66 10.86
CA LYS A 234 10.26 -4.47 10.04
C LYS A 234 10.09 -4.88 8.57
N VAL A 235 9.07 -4.34 7.91
CA VAL A 235 8.87 -4.45 6.46
C VAL A 235 9.74 -3.40 5.78
N GLN A 236 10.56 -3.83 4.84
CA GLN A 236 11.40 -2.93 4.06
C GLN A 236 10.58 -2.35 2.91
N THR A 237 10.05 -1.15 3.12
CA THR A 237 9.22 -0.46 2.13
C THR A 237 10.06 0.05 0.97
N LYS A 238 9.47 0.05 -0.23
CA LYS A 238 10.15 0.40 -1.48
C LYS A 238 9.59 1.72 -2.00
N LEU A 239 10.48 2.67 -2.30
CA LEU A 239 10.14 3.84 -3.09
C LEU A 239 10.22 3.43 -4.57
N ILE A 240 9.13 2.84 -5.10
CA ILE A 240 9.19 2.13 -6.39
C ILE A 240 9.66 3.03 -7.52
N SER A 241 9.20 4.29 -7.59
CA SER A 241 9.62 5.26 -8.62
C SER A 241 11.13 5.52 -8.65
N LYS A 242 11.85 5.27 -7.55
CA LYS A 242 13.32 5.43 -7.46
C LYS A 242 14.07 4.11 -7.41
N SER A 243 13.35 2.98 -7.38
CA SER A 243 13.92 1.64 -7.37
C SER A 243 14.05 1.04 -8.78
N LEU A 244 13.79 1.83 -9.82
CA LEU A 244 13.88 1.41 -11.21
C LEU A 244 15.23 1.79 -11.81
N SER A 245 15.57 1.13 -12.92
CA SER A 245 16.71 1.47 -13.77
C SER A 245 16.24 2.11 -15.07
N ARG A 246 17.08 2.97 -15.67
CA ARG A 246 16.76 3.71 -16.91
C ARG A 246 15.45 4.49 -16.78
N THR A 247 15.27 5.11 -15.62
CA THR A 247 14.05 5.79 -15.21
C THR A 247 13.81 7.02 -16.06
N GLU A 248 12.59 7.16 -16.57
CA GLU A 248 12.14 8.32 -17.31
C GLU A 248 10.76 8.76 -16.83
N THR A 249 10.50 10.05 -16.93
CA THR A 249 9.20 10.64 -16.64
C THR A 249 8.51 11.14 -17.90
N ASP A 250 7.24 10.83 -18.03
CA ASP A 250 6.32 11.40 -19.02
C ASP A 250 5.17 12.13 -18.30
N ILE A 251 4.47 13.00 -19.02
CA ILE A 251 3.42 13.85 -18.47
C ILE A 251 2.09 13.54 -19.15
N TYR A 252 1.08 13.20 -18.36
CA TYR A 252 -0.29 13.14 -18.81
C TYR A 252 -1.05 14.43 -18.47
N ARG A 253 -1.62 15.07 -19.51
CA ARG A 253 -2.44 16.28 -19.39
C ARG A 253 -3.86 15.95 -19.84
N PRO A 254 -4.78 15.63 -18.92
CA PRO A 254 -6.17 15.36 -19.28
C PRO A 254 -6.84 16.64 -19.81
N THR A 255 -7.44 16.55 -20.99
CA THR A 255 -8.10 17.67 -21.67
C THR A 255 -9.28 18.22 -20.87
N TRP A 256 -10.03 17.37 -20.17
CA TRP A 256 -11.20 17.77 -19.37
C TRP A 256 -10.84 18.50 -18.06
N LEU A 257 -9.64 18.32 -17.51
CA LEU A 257 -9.23 19.12 -16.34
C LEU A 257 -9.02 20.59 -16.73
N VAL A 258 -8.82 20.89 -18.02
CA VAL A 258 -8.74 22.26 -18.55
C VAL A 258 -10.12 22.92 -18.60
N SER A 259 -11.19 22.16 -18.87
CA SER A 259 -12.54 22.72 -19.09
C SER A 259 -13.36 22.92 -17.82
N PHE A 260 -13.09 22.18 -16.74
CA PHE A 260 -13.87 22.27 -15.49
C PHE A 260 -13.55 23.52 -14.65
N PHE A 261 -12.31 24.00 -14.70
CA PHE A 261 -11.89 25.22 -14.02
C PHE A 261 -11.92 26.37 -15.04
N LYS A 262 -13.06 27.05 -15.20
CA LYS A 262 -13.17 28.36 -15.89
C LYS A 262 -12.42 29.50 -15.14
N ILE A 263 -11.37 29.16 -14.39
CA ILE A 263 -10.52 30.07 -13.62
C ILE A 263 -9.08 29.61 -13.85
N THR A 264 -8.19 30.58 -14.01
CA THR A 264 -6.74 30.58 -14.31
C THR A 264 -5.88 29.66 -13.43
N ILE A 265 -6.16 28.36 -13.39
CA ILE A 265 -5.35 27.35 -12.72
C ILE A 265 -5.10 26.25 -13.76
N HIS A 266 -3.89 26.21 -14.31
CA HIS A 266 -3.47 25.12 -15.18
C HIS A 266 -3.68 23.79 -14.44
N PRO A 267 -4.41 22.83 -15.01
CA PRO A 267 -4.66 21.57 -14.32
C PRO A 267 -3.32 20.87 -14.06
N LYS A 268 -3.11 20.45 -12.81
CA LYS A 268 -1.83 19.85 -12.39
C LYS A 268 -1.52 18.67 -13.32
N PRO A 269 -0.40 18.72 -14.07
CA PRO A 269 0.02 17.60 -14.90
C PRO A 269 0.22 16.36 -14.04
N ILE A 270 -0.09 15.20 -14.61
CA ILE A 270 0.08 13.92 -13.93
C ILE A 270 1.39 13.31 -14.38
N LEU A 271 2.30 13.12 -13.43
CA LEU A 271 3.61 12.54 -13.67
C LEU A 271 3.49 11.02 -13.81
N LEU A 272 4.08 10.49 -14.87
CA LEU A 272 4.19 9.06 -15.14
C LEU A 272 5.66 8.70 -15.08
N THR A 273 6.05 7.82 -14.16
CA THR A 273 7.43 7.33 -14.09
C THR A 273 7.49 5.95 -14.72
N PHE A 274 8.39 5.73 -15.68
CA PHE A 274 8.67 4.44 -16.29
C PHE A 274 10.12 4.06 -16.07
N GLY A 275 10.36 2.76 -15.90
CA GLY A 275 11.70 2.22 -15.72
C GLY A 275 11.69 0.71 -15.84
N PHE A 276 12.88 0.10 -15.82
CA PHE A 276 13.01 -1.34 -15.76
C PHE A 276 13.19 -1.80 -14.32
N SER A 277 12.46 -2.84 -13.94
CA SER A 277 12.68 -3.48 -12.64
C SER A 277 14.08 -4.09 -12.62
N PRO A 278 14.90 -3.79 -11.60
CA PRO A 278 16.17 -4.48 -11.39
C PRO A 278 15.86 -5.93 -10.95
N ASN A 279 15.65 -6.83 -11.91
CA ASN A 279 15.21 -8.22 -11.70
C ASN A 279 16.15 -8.95 -10.73
N LYS A 280 15.70 -9.28 -9.51
CA LYS A 280 16.57 -9.93 -8.53
C LYS A 280 16.68 -11.44 -8.73
N ASN A 281 15.65 -12.11 -9.27
CA ASN A 281 15.59 -13.57 -9.47
C ASN A 281 14.60 -13.97 -10.60
N GLU A 282 14.62 -15.25 -11.01
CA GLU A 282 13.69 -15.89 -11.97
C GLU A 282 12.19 -15.66 -11.67
N PHE A 283 11.83 -15.56 -10.39
CA PHE A 283 10.45 -15.35 -9.91
C PHE A 283 9.94 -13.91 -10.01
N ASP A 284 10.82 -12.92 -10.23
CA ASP A 284 10.43 -11.51 -10.44
C ASP A 284 10.06 -11.22 -11.91
N SER A 285 10.17 -12.22 -12.79
CA SER A 285 9.96 -12.08 -14.24
C SER A 285 8.56 -11.60 -14.62
N GLU A 286 7.55 -11.74 -13.75
CA GLU A 286 6.18 -11.28 -14.00
C GLU A 286 5.82 -9.95 -13.32
N ASN A 287 6.68 -9.45 -12.42
CA ASN A 287 6.49 -8.22 -11.63
C ASN A 287 6.80 -6.96 -12.47
N TYR A 288 6.10 -6.81 -13.60
CA TYR A 288 6.17 -5.66 -14.49
C TYR A 288 4.76 -5.16 -14.85
N GLY A 289 4.65 -3.96 -15.39
CA GLY A 289 3.36 -3.28 -15.60
C GLY A 289 3.22 -2.06 -14.70
N VAL A 290 2.00 -1.50 -14.64
CA VAL A 290 1.79 -0.21 -13.99
C VAL A 290 1.24 -0.37 -12.57
N LEU A 291 1.92 0.25 -11.60
CA LEU A 291 1.41 0.49 -10.26
C LEU A 291 0.67 1.83 -10.25
N MET A 292 -0.63 1.77 -9.95
CA MET A 292 -1.52 2.92 -9.88
C MET A 292 -1.84 3.21 -8.42
N TYR A 293 -1.49 4.40 -7.96
CA TYR A 293 -1.74 4.91 -6.61
C TYR A 293 -2.85 5.96 -6.63
N HIS A 294 -3.54 6.14 -5.52
CA HIS A 294 -4.48 7.23 -5.28
C HIS A 294 -4.28 7.70 -3.84
N ARG A 295 -3.94 8.99 -3.66
CA ARG A 295 -3.60 9.60 -2.37
C ARG A 295 -2.58 8.77 -1.60
N ASN A 296 -1.43 8.55 -2.23
CA ASN A 296 -0.33 7.74 -1.73
C ASN A 296 -0.63 6.24 -1.54
N ARG A 297 -1.85 5.74 -1.77
CA ARG A 297 -2.24 4.34 -1.57
C ARG A 297 -2.34 3.58 -2.90
N LEU A 298 -1.60 2.47 -3.02
CA LEU A 298 -1.67 1.55 -4.15
C LEU A 298 -3.10 1.08 -4.39
N ILE A 299 -3.68 1.20 -5.57
CA ILE A 299 -5.01 0.66 -5.91
C ILE A 299 -4.88 -0.57 -6.81
N LYS A 300 -4.00 -0.48 -7.82
CA LYS A 300 -3.69 -1.59 -8.74
C LYS A 300 -2.19 -1.77 -8.87
N ALA A 301 -1.72 -3.00 -8.77
CA ALA A 301 -0.32 -3.35 -8.95
C ALA A 301 -0.13 -4.09 -10.27
N TYR A 302 0.93 -3.75 -11.00
CA TYR A 302 1.38 -4.47 -12.20
C TYR A 302 0.33 -4.61 -13.31
N GLU A 303 -0.56 -3.63 -13.45
CA GLU A 303 -1.58 -3.60 -14.50
C GLU A 303 -0.90 -3.51 -15.88
N LYS A 304 -1.18 -4.47 -16.76
CA LYS A 304 -0.59 -4.50 -18.11
C LYS A 304 -1.27 -3.46 -19.01
N VAL A 305 -0.49 -2.66 -19.73
CA VAL A 305 -0.98 -1.64 -20.66
C VAL A 305 -0.19 -1.64 -21.97
N GLY A 306 -0.79 -1.10 -23.04
CA GLY A 306 -0.11 -0.98 -24.34
C GLY A 306 0.37 -2.33 -24.88
N TYR A 307 1.64 -2.40 -25.29
CA TYR A 307 2.29 -3.62 -25.80
C TYR A 307 2.19 -4.79 -24.83
N GLN A 308 2.21 -4.55 -23.52
CA GLN A 308 2.19 -5.60 -22.50
C GLN A 308 0.90 -6.42 -22.48
N ARG A 309 -0.20 -5.92 -23.08
CA ARG A 309 -1.47 -6.65 -23.22
C ARG A 309 -1.48 -7.66 -24.35
N GLN A 310 -0.53 -7.55 -25.28
CA GLN A 310 -0.43 -8.40 -26.45
C GLN A 310 0.45 -9.62 -26.15
N ALA A 311 0.25 -10.70 -26.90
CA ALA A 311 1.12 -11.88 -26.86
C ALA A 311 2.41 -11.59 -27.64
N ASN A 312 3.33 -10.84 -27.02
CA ASN A 312 4.64 -10.50 -27.56
C ASN A 312 5.66 -10.31 -26.42
N GLU A 313 6.92 -10.05 -26.81
CA GLU A 313 8.04 -9.75 -25.90
C GLU A 313 8.19 -8.24 -25.64
N LEU A 314 7.31 -7.41 -26.20
CA LEU A 314 7.40 -5.96 -26.13
C LEU A 314 6.88 -5.44 -24.77
N GLY A 315 7.63 -4.54 -24.14
CA GLY A 315 7.26 -3.95 -22.86
C GLY A 315 7.47 -4.86 -21.65
N VAL A 316 8.03 -6.06 -21.84
CA VAL A 316 8.38 -6.97 -20.74
C VAL A 316 9.45 -6.32 -19.85
N GLY A 317 9.30 -6.42 -18.53
CA GLY A 317 10.21 -5.81 -17.55
C GLY A 317 10.01 -4.31 -17.28
N VAL A 318 9.19 -3.62 -18.09
CA VAL A 318 8.86 -2.20 -17.86
C VAL A 318 7.85 -2.06 -16.73
N VAL A 319 8.23 -1.31 -15.70
CA VAL A 319 7.37 -0.90 -14.60
C VAL A 319 6.97 0.55 -14.80
N GLY A 320 5.68 0.83 -14.68
CA GLY A 320 5.14 2.20 -14.61
C GLY A 320 4.67 2.52 -13.19
N VAL A 321 4.84 3.76 -12.76
CA VAL A 321 4.34 4.26 -11.47
C VAL A 321 3.58 5.56 -11.70
N VAL A 322 2.36 5.64 -11.18
CA VAL A 322 1.52 6.83 -11.31
C VAL A 322 0.61 7.03 -10.10
N GLU A 323 0.42 8.28 -9.67
CA GLU A 323 -0.64 8.69 -8.75
C GLU A 323 -1.81 9.34 -9.52
N VAL A 324 -3.01 8.77 -9.39
CA VAL A 324 -4.21 9.12 -10.16
C VAL A 324 -5.35 9.61 -9.25
N ASP A 325 -5.12 10.72 -8.55
CA ASP A 325 -6.09 11.33 -7.63
C ASP A 325 -7.42 11.78 -8.26
N PHE A 326 -7.50 11.88 -9.59
CA PHE A 326 -8.72 12.26 -10.32
C PHE A 326 -9.67 11.08 -10.58
N LEU A 327 -9.25 9.85 -10.28
CA LEU A 327 -10.07 8.65 -10.40
C LEU A 327 -10.59 8.24 -9.02
N ASP A 328 -11.84 7.80 -8.96
CA ASP A 328 -12.44 7.29 -7.74
C ASP A 328 -12.19 5.78 -7.60
N PRO A 329 -11.58 5.32 -6.49
CA PRO A 329 -11.55 3.90 -6.16
C PRO A 329 -12.95 3.34 -5.94
N ILE A 330 -13.11 2.03 -6.14
CA ILE A 330 -14.31 1.29 -5.70
C ILE A 330 -14.25 1.03 -4.19
N HIS A 331 -15.34 0.52 -3.60
CA HIS A 331 -15.50 0.38 -2.15
C HIS A 331 -14.38 -0.40 -1.45
N ASN A 332 -13.87 -1.47 -2.07
CA ASN A 332 -12.79 -2.30 -1.52
C ASN A 332 -11.37 -1.71 -1.77
N LYS A 333 -11.26 -0.60 -2.51
CA LYS A 333 -10.00 0.06 -2.89
C LYS A 333 -9.00 -0.83 -3.66
N GLN A 334 -9.50 -1.77 -4.47
CA GLN A 334 -8.68 -2.67 -5.31
C GLN A 334 -8.88 -2.44 -6.82
N ASP A 335 -9.78 -1.53 -7.22
CA ASP A 335 -9.92 -1.06 -8.59
C ASP A 335 -10.47 0.38 -8.58
N PHE A 336 -10.55 1.00 -9.75
CA PHE A 336 -11.20 2.27 -9.98
C PHE A 336 -12.57 2.07 -10.64
N LYS A 337 -13.47 3.03 -10.44
CA LYS A 337 -14.74 3.06 -11.17
C LYS A 337 -14.47 3.16 -12.68
N ARG A 338 -15.03 2.23 -13.46
CA ARG A 338 -14.88 2.17 -14.93
C ARG A 338 -15.71 3.26 -15.59
N THR A 339 -15.09 4.43 -15.73
CA THR A 339 -15.65 5.62 -16.40
C THR A 339 -14.91 5.89 -17.70
N ASP A 340 -15.45 6.75 -18.55
CA ASP A 340 -14.74 7.19 -19.78
C ASP A 340 -13.38 7.83 -19.47
N ARG A 341 -13.27 8.50 -18.32
CA ARG A 341 -12.01 9.07 -17.82
C ARG A 341 -10.98 7.98 -17.53
N TYR A 342 -11.40 6.89 -16.88
CA TYR A 342 -10.55 5.73 -16.62
C TYR A 342 -10.09 5.11 -17.95
N ASN A 343 -11.02 4.84 -18.88
CA ASN A 343 -10.69 4.20 -20.15
C ASN A 343 -9.74 5.06 -20.99
N THR A 344 -10.00 6.37 -21.09
CA THR A 344 -9.14 7.31 -21.81
C THR A 344 -7.74 7.40 -21.20
N PHE A 345 -7.66 7.44 -19.87
CA PHE A 345 -6.38 7.42 -19.17
C PHE A 345 -5.60 6.12 -19.44
N MET A 346 -6.25 4.96 -19.32
CA MET A 346 -5.61 3.66 -19.56
C MET A 346 -5.07 3.53 -20.99
N THR A 347 -5.81 4.03 -21.98
CA THR A 347 -5.33 4.09 -23.38
C THR A 347 -4.11 5.00 -23.52
N SER A 348 -4.15 6.20 -22.94
CA SER A 348 -3.02 7.14 -22.98
C SER A 348 -1.78 6.58 -22.28
N LEU A 349 -1.97 5.95 -21.13
CA LEU A 349 -0.93 5.29 -20.36
C LEU A 349 -0.26 4.17 -21.17
N GLY A 350 -1.05 3.36 -21.87
CA GLY A 350 -0.53 2.34 -22.79
C GLY A 350 0.30 2.92 -23.93
N THR A 351 -0.16 4.00 -24.57
CA THR A 351 0.60 4.69 -25.62
C THR A 351 1.93 5.24 -25.10
N LYS A 352 1.93 5.83 -23.90
CA LYS A 352 3.16 6.39 -23.30
C LYS A 352 4.15 5.30 -22.87
N LEU A 353 3.67 4.15 -22.40
CA LEU A 353 4.53 2.99 -22.14
C LEU A 353 5.17 2.49 -23.44
N ASN A 354 4.42 2.44 -24.53
CA ASN A 354 4.95 2.06 -25.84
C ASN A 354 6.01 3.05 -26.34
N ASP A 355 5.76 4.35 -26.18
CA ASP A 355 6.73 5.40 -26.51
C ASP A 355 8.04 5.20 -25.72
N TYR A 356 7.95 4.96 -24.41
CA TYR A 356 9.11 4.68 -23.55
C TYR A 356 9.88 3.43 -24.01
N TRP A 357 9.17 2.32 -24.27
CA TRP A 357 9.77 1.08 -24.74
C TRP A 357 10.50 1.29 -26.07
N ASN A 358 9.86 1.96 -27.03
CA ASN A 358 10.44 2.19 -28.34
C ASN A 358 11.67 3.11 -28.27
N GLU A 359 11.69 4.11 -27.40
CA GLU A 359 12.89 4.94 -27.23
C GLU A 359 14.04 4.16 -26.59
N LYS A 360 13.74 3.37 -25.54
CA LYS A 360 14.78 2.65 -24.79
C LYS A 360 15.25 1.36 -25.45
N CYS A 361 14.44 0.74 -26.31
CA CYS A 361 14.73 -0.55 -26.93
C CYS A 361 14.70 -0.52 -28.47
N GLY A 362 14.06 0.47 -29.09
CA GLY A 362 13.86 0.53 -30.56
C GLY A 362 14.94 1.26 -31.35
N GLY A 363 15.84 2.01 -30.69
CA GLY A 363 16.89 2.81 -31.35
C GLY A 363 18.24 2.13 -31.54
N SER A 364 18.45 0.90 -31.04
CA SER A 364 19.75 0.24 -31.08
C SER A 364 19.68 -1.10 -31.82
N SER A 365 20.21 -1.10 -33.05
CA SER A 365 20.98 -2.25 -33.50
C SER A 365 22.01 -2.55 -32.39
N SER A 366 21.99 -3.75 -31.82
CA SER A 366 22.87 -4.24 -30.74
C SER A 366 22.61 -3.74 -29.31
N VAL A 367 21.48 -4.16 -28.72
CA VAL A 367 21.61 -4.93 -27.47
C VAL A 367 21.37 -6.38 -27.85
N LYS A 368 22.45 -7.06 -28.26
CA LYS A 368 22.49 -8.50 -28.07
C LYS A 368 22.37 -8.69 -26.56
N ILE A 369 21.17 -9.02 -26.09
CA ILE A 369 21.05 -9.90 -24.94
C ILE A 369 21.92 -11.09 -25.35
N GLN A 370 23.12 -11.22 -24.77
CA GLN A 370 24.03 -12.30 -25.14
C GLN A 370 23.28 -13.61 -24.96
N SER A 371 22.87 -14.19 -26.08
CA SER A 371 22.29 -15.51 -26.20
C SER A 371 23.40 -16.49 -25.89
N VAL A 372 23.62 -16.79 -24.61
CA VAL A 372 24.38 -17.97 -24.22
C VAL A 372 23.38 -19.10 -24.17
N SER A 373 23.50 -19.99 -25.14
CA SER A 373 22.70 -21.21 -25.27
C SER A 373 22.97 -22.14 -24.09
N SER A 374 22.18 -22.02 -23.03
CA SER A 374 22.08 -23.03 -21.97
C SER A 374 20.76 -23.77 -22.15
N ALA A 375 20.80 -25.11 -22.01
CA ALA A 375 19.77 -26.07 -22.40
C ALA A 375 18.45 -26.03 -21.58
N THR A 376 18.17 -24.91 -20.93
CA THR A 376 16.93 -24.63 -20.19
C THR A 376 16.52 -23.22 -20.57
N GLY A 377 15.51 -23.08 -21.44
CA GLY A 377 15.16 -21.87 -22.17
C GLY A 377 14.63 -20.70 -21.34
N THR A 378 15.45 -20.16 -20.44
CA THR A 378 15.16 -18.94 -19.68
C THR A 378 16.31 -17.94 -19.87
N LEU A 379 16.02 -16.81 -20.50
CA LEU A 379 16.97 -15.74 -20.82
C LEU A 379 17.09 -14.80 -19.61
N PHE A 380 18.21 -14.80 -18.90
CA PHE A 380 18.53 -13.74 -17.92
C PHE A 380 19.92 -13.14 -18.20
N PRO A 381 20.06 -11.80 -18.20
CA PRO A 381 21.37 -11.18 -18.10
C PRO A 381 22.00 -11.55 -16.74
N SER A 382 23.29 -11.92 -16.73
CA SER A 382 24.02 -12.36 -15.52
C SER A 382 24.23 -11.27 -14.47
N VAL A 383 23.91 -10.02 -14.80
CA VAL A 383 23.91 -8.87 -13.89
C VAL A 383 22.61 -8.12 -14.10
N ALA A 384 21.72 -8.17 -13.11
CA ALA A 384 20.53 -7.33 -13.09
C ALA A 384 20.97 -5.85 -13.08
N PRO A 385 20.36 -4.96 -13.89
CA PRO A 385 20.70 -3.54 -13.81
C PRO A 385 20.42 -3.05 -12.39
N GLU A 386 21.35 -2.31 -11.77
CA GLU A 386 21.11 -1.69 -10.46
C GLU A 386 20.13 -0.52 -10.61
N PRO A 387 19.36 -0.18 -9.56
CA PRO A 387 18.51 1.01 -9.60
C PRO A 387 19.35 2.27 -9.84
N ASP A 388 18.79 3.27 -10.54
CA ASP A 388 19.52 4.50 -10.87
C ASP A 388 19.99 5.24 -9.61
N TRP A 389 19.24 5.11 -8.50
CA TRP A 389 19.59 5.66 -7.19
C TRP A 389 19.17 4.72 -6.06
N LEU A 390 19.97 4.64 -5.01
CA LEU A 390 19.58 3.96 -3.77
C LEU A 390 19.03 4.99 -2.77
N TRP A 391 17.82 4.74 -2.27
CA TRP A 391 17.16 5.54 -1.26
C TRP A 391 16.86 4.70 -0.03
N VAL A 392 17.06 5.29 1.16
CA VAL A 392 16.81 4.64 2.44
C VAL A 392 16.02 5.56 3.37
N GLN A 393 15.10 4.99 4.14
CA GLN A 393 14.31 5.72 5.13
C GLN A 393 15.00 5.69 6.51
N CYS A 394 15.15 6.86 7.12
CA CYS A 394 15.63 7.00 8.49
C CYS A 394 14.62 6.43 9.50
N ASP A 395 15.06 5.54 10.39
CA ASP A 395 14.23 4.93 11.43
C ASP A 395 13.82 5.90 12.54
N ASN A 396 14.48 7.05 12.66
CA ASN A 396 14.16 8.08 13.64
C ASN A 396 13.17 9.12 13.09
N CYS A 397 13.54 9.82 12.01
CA CYS A 397 12.75 10.94 11.49
C CYS A 397 11.85 10.59 10.30
N LEU A 398 11.90 9.35 9.79
CA LEU A 398 11.10 8.86 8.66
C LEU A 398 11.32 9.59 7.32
N LYS A 399 12.35 10.45 7.26
CA LYS A 399 12.81 11.08 6.03
C LYS A 399 13.57 10.09 5.15
N TRP A 400 13.41 10.21 3.85
CA TRP A 400 14.15 9.46 2.84
C TRP A 400 15.44 10.18 2.49
N ARG A 401 16.52 9.43 2.37
CA ARG A 401 17.86 9.92 2.04
C ARG A 401 18.40 9.16 0.85
N ARG A 402 18.95 9.89 -0.12
CA ARG A 402 19.70 9.29 -1.23
C ARG A 402 21.08 8.89 -0.72
N LEU A 403 21.56 7.72 -1.14
CA LEU A 403 22.91 7.25 -0.84
C LEU A 403 23.82 7.41 -2.06
N PRO A 404 25.14 7.61 -1.84
CA PRO A 404 26.13 7.60 -2.92
C PRO A 404 26.13 6.29 -3.71
N THR A 405 26.61 6.35 -4.95
CA THR A 405 26.76 5.18 -5.83
C THR A 405 27.77 4.18 -5.25
N GLY A 406 27.50 2.87 -5.42
CA GLY A 406 28.37 1.78 -4.93
C GLY A 406 28.01 1.19 -3.57
N ILE A 407 27.01 1.74 -2.86
CA ILE A 407 26.42 1.08 -1.69
C ILE A 407 25.26 0.22 -2.16
N GLY A 408 25.31 -1.08 -1.91
CA GLY A 408 24.23 -2.00 -2.22
C GLY A 408 23.15 -1.98 -1.14
N PHE A 409 21.92 -2.29 -1.53
CA PHE A 409 20.81 -2.49 -0.57
C PHE A 409 21.10 -3.60 0.45
N ARG A 410 21.93 -4.59 0.07
CA ARG A 410 22.34 -5.71 0.94
C ARG A 410 23.35 -5.31 2.01
N ASP A 411 24.01 -4.17 1.83
CA ASP A 411 25.02 -3.65 2.76
C ASP A 411 24.40 -2.77 3.85
N LEU A 412 23.10 -2.47 3.72
CA LEU A 412 22.39 -1.65 4.68
C LEU A 412 21.98 -2.46 5.92
N PRO A 413 22.18 -1.90 7.13
CA PRO A 413 21.69 -2.52 8.36
C PRO A 413 20.16 -2.57 8.40
N GLU A 414 19.61 -3.43 9.27
CA GLU A 414 18.16 -3.52 9.49
C GLU A 414 17.54 -2.20 9.96
N LYS A 415 18.29 -1.44 10.77
CA LYS A 415 17.93 -0.08 11.19
C LYS A 415 18.94 0.90 10.63
N TRP A 416 18.44 1.94 9.95
CA TRP A 416 19.28 2.96 9.34
C TRP A 416 18.87 4.35 9.84
N TYR A 417 19.85 5.21 10.08
CA TYR A 417 19.62 6.56 10.64
C TYR A 417 20.36 7.61 9.80
N CYS A 418 19.86 8.85 9.78
CA CYS A 418 20.50 9.93 9.01
C CYS A 418 22.01 10.06 9.31
N HIS A 419 22.45 9.91 10.56
CA HIS A 419 23.87 10.01 10.92
C HIS A 419 24.77 8.92 10.31
N MET A 420 24.18 7.89 9.72
CA MET A 420 24.88 6.85 8.97
C MET A 420 25.05 7.21 7.49
N ASN A 421 24.49 8.34 7.04
CA ASN A 421 24.64 8.82 5.67
C ASN A 421 26.09 9.32 5.45
N PRO A 422 26.82 8.79 4.46
CA PRO A 422 28.14 9.33 4.10
C PRO A 422 28.06 10.77 3.56
N ASP A 423 26.92 11.18 3.00
CA ASP A 423 26.70 12.56 2.57
C ASP A 423 26.51 13.49 3.79
N ALA A 424 27.53 14.30 4.07
CA ALA A 424 27.55 15.25 5.17
C ALA A 424 26.45 16.32 5.09
N SER A 425 25.88 16.58 3.91
CA SER A 425 24.79 17.56 3.76
C SER A 425 23.43 17.00 4.22
N HIS A 426 23.26 15.67 4.21
CA HIS A 426 22.01 15.00 4.55
C HIS A 426 22.16 13.93 5.65
N ASN A 427 23.18 14.07 6.50
CA ASN A 427 23.46 13.13 7.59
C ASN A 427 22.81 13.48 8.94
N ARG A 428 21.88 14.46 8.99
CA ARG A 428 21.15 14.81 10.21
C ARG A 428 19.63 14.77 10.01
N CYS A 429 18.90 14.58 11.11
CA CYS A 429 17.44 14.44 11.09
C CYS A 429 16.69 15.78 10.95
N ASP A 430 17.31 16.87 11.38
CA ASP A 430 16.80 18.23 11.28
C ASP A 430 16.83 18.75 9.83
N VAL A 431 17.81 18.32 9.03
CA VAL A 431 17.89 18.65 7.60
C VAL A 431 16.63 18.20 6.86
N GLU A 432 16.09 19.04 5.99
CA GLU A 432 14.91 18.73 5.19
C GLU A 432 15.15 17.55 4.25
N GLU A 433 14.07 16.85 3.88
CA GLU A 433 14.16 15.80 2.86
C GLU A 433 14.48 16.42 1.51
N GLU A 434 15.36 15.78 0.73
CA GLU A 434 15.66 16.22 -0.63
C GLU A 434 14.34 16.31 -1.42
N PRO A 435 13.99 17.46 -2.00
CA PRO A 435 12.80 17.56 -2.82
C PRO A 435 12.93 16.57 -3.97
N GLU A 436 11.86 15.85 -4.27
CA GLU A 436 11.83 15.07 -5.49
C GLU A 436 11.93 16.06 -6.66
N ASP A 437 12.73 15.76 -7.70
CA ASP A 437 12.89 16.60 -8.91
C ASP A 437 11.59 16.74 -9.75
N GLU A 438 10.42 16.60 -9.10
CA GLU A 438 9.08 16.72 -9.64
C GLU A 438 8.86 18.07 -10.32
N ASP A 439 9.39 19.17 -9.79
CA ASP A 439 9.10 20.51 -10.35
C ASP A 439 9.68 20.73 -11.75
N GLU A 440 10.83 20.11 -12.09
CA GLU A 440 11.36 20.13 -13.45
C GLU A 440 10.66 19.07 -14.32
N ALA A 441 10.42 17.87 -13.76
CA ALA A 441 9.75 16.76 -14.44
C ALA A 441 8.27 17.05 -14.80
N LEU A 442 7.61 17.97 -14.10
CA LEU A 442 6.23 18.41 -14.39
C LEU A 442 6.15 19.39 -15.58
N ARG A 443 7.28 19.97 -16.02
CA ARG A 443 7.31 20.92 -17.15
C ARG A 443 7.39 20.20 -18.49
N ARG A 444 8.29 19.23 -18.62
CA ARG A 444 8.56 18.47 -19.86
C ARG A 444 8.87 17.00 -19.56
N PRO A 445 8.57 16.06 -20.48
CA PRO A 445 9.10 14.71 -20.39
C PRO A 445 10.63 14.74 -20.27
N SER A 446 11.20 13.79 -19.55
CA SER A 446 12.65 13.72 -19.34
C SER A 446 13.41 13.14 -20.55
N TYR A 447 12.69 12.53 -21.50
CA TYR A 447 13.24 12.00 -22.74
C TYR A 447 12.55 12.58 -23.98
N GLU A 448 13.30 12.63 -25.08
CA GLU A 448 12.75 12.95 -26.39
C GLU A 448 12.14 11.70 -27.04
N LYS A 449 10.96 11.85 -27.65
CA LYS A 449 10.29 10.78 -28.39
C LYS A 449 10.78 10.71 -29.83
N THR A 450 12.06 10.42 -30.02
CA THR A 450 12.71 10.48 -31.33
C THR A 450 12.12 9.46 -32.29
N PHE A 451 11.82 8.25 -31.80
CA PHE A 451 11.20 7.19 -32.59
C PHE A 451 9.83 7.60 -33.15
N LYS A 452 9.01 8.25 -32.32
CA LYS A 452 7.68 8.74 -32.74
C LYS A 452 7.78 9.84 -33.80
N LYS A 453 8.70 10.78 -33.63
CA LYS A 453 8.98 11.83 -34.64
C LYS A 453 9.39 11.20 -35.98
N ALA A 454 10.25 10.17 -35.97
CA ALA A 454 10.69 9.47 -37.16
C ALA A 454 9.53 8.75 -37.89
N GLN A 455 8.65 8.06 -37.15
CA GLN A 455 7.47 7.43 -37.73
C GLN A 455 6.48 8.43 -38.34
N GLU A 456 6.26 9.58 -37.69
CA GLU A 456 5.40 10.64 -38.22
C GLU A 456 5.96 11.24 -39.52
N ILE A 457 7.28 11.46 -39.59
CA ILE A 457 7.95 11.91 -40.82
C ILE A 457 7.80 10.87 -41.93
N GLN A 458 7.98 9.58 -41.63
CA GLN A 458 7.82 8.51 -42.61
C GLN A 458 6.37 8.39 -43.11
N ARG A 459 5.37 8.51 -42.22
CA ARG A 459 3.95 8.55 -42.59
C ARG A 459 3.62 9.74 -43.49
N LYS A 460 4.12 10.94 -43.16
CA LYS A 460 3.93 12.14 -43.98
C LYS A 460 4.56 12.00 -45.35
N ARG A 461 5.75 11.38 -45.45
CA ARG A 461 6.39 11.09 -46.75
C ARG A 461 5.53 10.15 -47.61
N LYS A 462 5.02 9.06 -47.03
CA LYS A 462 4.13 8.14 -47.75
C LYS A 462 2.83 8.79 -48.22
N GLN A 463 2.26 9.70 -47.43
CA GLN A 463 1.05 10.46 -47.81
C GLN A 463 1.30 11.54 -48.88
N ILE A 464 2.56 11.90 -49.14
CA ILE A 464 2.94 12.84 -50.21
C ILE A 464 3.30 12.05 -51.50
N GLU A 465 3.68 10.78 -51.36
CA GLU A 465 4.01 9.87 -52.47
C GLU A 465 2.78 9.14 -53.07
N GLU A 466 1.67 9.08 -52.32
CA GLU A 466 0.32 8.68 -52.78
C GLU A 466 -0.47 9.91 -53.27
#